data_AF-A0A2H0DYW6-F1
#
_entry.id   AF-A0A2H0DYW6-F1
#
_cell.length_a   1.000
_cell.length_b   1.000
_cell.length_c   1.000
_cell.angle_alpha   90.00
_cell.angle_beta   90.00
_cell.angle_gamma   90.00
#
_symmetry.space_group_name_H-M   'P 1'
#
loop_
_entity.id
_entity.type
_entity.pdbx_description
1 polymer ?
#
loop_
_entity_poly.entity_id
_entity_poly.type
_entity_poly.pdbx_seq_one_letter_code
_entity_poly.pdbx_strand_id
1 'polypeptide(L)' 'MNNFEQPQEQSEIEKAIGQIYYIRQQVAIMGFNDSEIPELNSLIEKVKNGEVDPEEAVSVAQAIMDNKQDYH' A
#
# COMPACT_ATOMS: atom_id res chain seq x y z
N MET A 1 -25.50 -13.73 27.10
CA MET A 1 -25.72 -13.79 25.65
C MET A 1 -24.43 -13.32 25.00
N ASN A 2 -23.72 -14.24 24.36
CA ASN A 2 -22.39 -14.02 23.82
C ASN A 2 -22.51 -13.31 22.47
N ASN A 3 -22.18 -12.03 22.41
CA ASN A 3 -21.80 -11.38 21.16
C ASN A 3 -20.28 -11.41 21.10
N PHE A 4 -19.73 -12.54 20.66
CA PHE A 4 -18.37 -12.53 20.12
C PHE A 4 -18.46 -11.85 18.77
N GLU A 5 -18.07 -10.57 18.72
CA GLU A 5 -17.80 -9.88 17.46
C GLU A 5 -16.81 -10.75 16.69
N GLN A 6 -17.29 -11.36 15.61
CA GLN A 6 -16.45 -12.15 14.73
C GLN A 6 -15.27 -11.27 14.29
N PRO A 7 -14.01 -11.70 14.42
CA PRO A 7 -12.89 -10.93 13.92
C PRO A 7 -13.15 -10.72 12.43
N GLN A 8 -13.44 -9.47 12.06
CA GLN A 8 -13.70 -9.10 10.68
C GLN A 8 -12.47 -9.57 9.90
N GLU A 9 -12.62 -10.56 9.01
CA GLU A 9 -11.62 -10.79 7.98
C GLU A 9 -11.48 -9.45 7.26
N GLN A 10 -10.38 -8.74 7.51
CA GLN A 10 -10.08 -7.51 6.79
C GLN A 10 -10.17 -7.83 5.31
N SER A 11 -10.94 -7.05 4.58
CA SER A 11 -11.07 -7.23 3.14
C SER A 11 -9.68 -7.20 2.50
N GLU A 12 -9.46 -7.96 1.43
CA GLU A 12 -8.16 -7.96 0.71
C GLU A 12 -7.74 -6.53 0.31
N ILE A 13 -8.72 -5.66 0.03
CA ILE A 13 -8.55 -4.22 -0.19
C ILE A 13 -7.94 -3.53 1.03
N GLU A 14 -8.50 -3.73 2.23
CA GLU A 14 -7.98 -3.11 3.46
C GLU A 14 -6.57 -3.59 3.78
N LYS A 15 -6.29 -4.88 3.58
CA LYS A 15 -4.94 -5.45 3.76
C LYS A 15 -3.94 -4.82 2.80
N ALA A 16 -4.27 -4.76 1.51
CA ALA A 16 -3.42 -4.16 0.49
C ALA A 16 -3.18 -2.67 0.75
N ILE A 17 -4.23 -1.91 1.07
CA ILE A 17 -4.12 -0.51 1.45
C ILE A 17 -3.19 -0.35 2.65
N GLY A 18 -3.36 -1.16 3.70
CA GLY A 18 -2.48 -1.16 4.87
C GLY A 18 -1.01 -1.41 4.54
N GLN A 19 -0.73 -2.34 3.63
CA GLN A 19 0.63 -2.62 3.16
C GLN A 19 1.21 -1.45 2.35
N ILE A 20 0.43 -0.85 1.44
CA ILE A 20 0.87 0.32 0.66
C ILE A 20 1.14 1.52 1.59
N TYR A 21 0.33 1.72 2.65
CA TYR A 21 0.58 2.73 3.69
C TYR A 21 1.89 2.47 4.46
N TYR A 22 2.21 1.20 4.73
CA TYR A 22 3.48 0.84 5.37
C TYR A 22 4.66 1.16 4.45
N ILE A 23 4.60 0.78 3.18
CA ILE A 23 5.63 1.09 2.18
C ILE A 23 5.83 2.60 2.04
N ARG A 24 4.74 3.38 1.94
CA ARG A 24 4.83 4.84 1.88
C ARG A 24 5.56 5.45 3.08
N GLN A 25 5.39 4.89 4.28
CA GLN A 25 6.13 5.34 5.46
C GLN A 25 7.61 5.00 5.37
N GLN A 26 7.97 3.81 4.87
CA GLN A 26 9.38 3.45 4.65
C GLN A 26 10.05 4.42 3.66
N VAL A 27 9.39 4.66 2.52
CA VAL A 27 9.83 5.62 1.51
C VAL A 27 10.02 7.02 2.12
N ALA A 28 9.05 7.48 2.93
CA ALA A 28 9.13 8.77 3.62
C ALA A 28 10.31 8.87 4.60
N ILE A 29 10.64 7.78 5.30
CA ILE A 29 11.77 7.69 6.24
C ILE A 29 13.11 7.71 5.48
N MET A 30 13.18 7.08 4.31
CA MET A 30 14.37 7.07 3.47
C MET A 30 14.67 8.44 2.83
N GLY A 31 13.73 9.38 2.89
CA GLY A 31 13.88 10.74 2.35
C GLY A 31 13.63 10.84 0.84
N PHE A 32 13.14 9.77 0.21
CA PHE A 32 12.80 9.74 -1.22
C PHE A 32 11.32 10.07 -1.41
N ASN A 33 10.97 11.35 -1.31
CA ASN A 33 9.57 11.75 -1.07
C ASN A 33 8.94 12.51 -2.25
N ASP A 34 9.72 12.90 -3.24
CA ASP A 34 9.31 13.91 -4.23
C ASP A 34 8.36 13.33 -5.30
N SER A 35 8.59 12.09 -5.75
CA SER A 35 7.77 11.41 -6.76
C SER A 35 7.01 10.20 -6.22
N GLU A 36 7.59 9.50 -5.27
CA GLU A 36 7.13 8.19 -4.82
C GLU A 36 5.91 8.30 -3.89
N ILE A 37 5.88 9.31 -3.01
CA ILE A 37 4.73 9.53 -2.12
C ILE A 37 3.46 9.88 -2.91
N PRO A 38 3.48 10.82 -3.88
CA PRO A 38 2.34 11.06 -4.78
C PRO A 38 1.89 9.80 -5.53
N GLU A 39 2.84 9.00 -6.03
CA GLU A 39 2.54 7.78 -6.77
C GLU A 39 1.86 6.71 -5.90
N LEU A 40 2.39 6.46 -4.70
CA LEU A 40 1.80 5.55 -3.72
C LEU A 40 0.42 6.03 -3.25
N ASN A 41 0.22 7.34 -3.11
CA ASN A 41 -1.10 7.90 -2.79
C ASN A 41 -2.11 7.66 -3.94
N SER A 42 -1.69 7.85 -5.19
CA SER A 42 -2.54 7.53 -6.34
C SER A 42 -2.91 6.05 -6.38
N LEU A 43 -1.95 5.17 -6.07
CA LEU A 43 -2.15 3.73 -6.05
C LEU A 43 -3.17 3.31 -4.97
N ILE A 44 -3.12 3.93 -3.78
CA ILE A 44 -4.13 3.71 -2.72
C ILE A 44 -5.54 4.06 -3.22
N GLU A 45 -5.71 5.20 -3.90
CA GLU A 45 -7.02 5.60 -4.41
C GLU A 45 -7.52 4.66 -5.51
N LYS A 46 -6.63 4.16 -6.38
CA LYS A 46 -6.99 3.15 -7.39
C LYS A 46 -7.49 1.85 -6.76
N VAL A 47 -6.85 1.38 -5.70
CA VAL A 47 -7.30 0.17 -4.98
C VAL A 47 -8.66 0.41 -4.31
N LYS A 48 -8.86 1.59 -3.69
CA LYS A 48 -10.16 1.95 -3.08
C LYS A 48 -11.29 1.99 -4.09
N ASN A 49 -11.01 2.48 -5.30
CA ASN A 49 -11.98 2.56 -6.38
C ASN A 49 -12.19 1.23 -7.11
N GLY A 50 -11.39 0.19 -6.80
CA GLY A 50 -11.41 -1.09 -7.50
C GLY A 50 -10.89 -1.00 -8.94
N GLU A 51 -10.06 0.01 -9.25
CA GLU A 51 -9.44 0.20 -10.57
C GLU A 51 -8.22 -0.70 -10.78
N VAL A 52 -7.61 -1.18 -9.70
CA VAL A 52 -6.43 -2.07 -9.68
C VAL A 52 -6.68 -3.19 -8.69
N ASP A 53 -6.19 -4.38 -9.01
CA ASP A 53 -6.24 -5.52 -8.11
C ASP A 53 -5.41 -5.27 -6.83
N PRO A 54 -5.90 -5.64 -5.63
CA PRO A 54 -5.19 -5.45 -4.38
C PRO A 54 -3.77 -6.07 -4.36
N GLU A 55 -3.59 -7.28 -4.90
CA GLU A 55 -2.28 -7.97 -4.92
C GLU A 55 -1.31 -7.29 -5.90
N GLU A 56 -1.83 -6.89 -7.07
CA GLU A 56 -1.05 -6.14 -8.07
C GLU A 56 -0.59 -4.79 -7.50
N ALA A 57 -1.47 -4.08 -6.80
CA ALA A 57 -1.14 -2.78 -6.21
C ALA A 57 -0.05 -2.89 -5.13
N VAL A 58 -0.07 -3.93 -4.31
CA VAL A 58 1.01 -4.18 -3.35
C VAL A 58 2.33 -4.43 -4.08
N SER A 59 2.31 -5.22 -5.15
CA SER A 59 3.49 -5.52 -5.96
C SER A 59 4.08 -4.26 -6.59
N VAL A 60 3.23 -3.37 -7.11
CA VAL A 60 3.64 -2.07 -7.67
C VAL A 60 4.22 -1.17 -6.59
N ALA A 61 3.59 -1.09 -5.41
CA ALA A 61 4.12 -0.31 -4.29
C ALA A 61 5.51 -0.79 -3.87
N GLN A 62 5.72 -2.11 -3.83
CA GLN A 62 6.99 -2.72 -3.52
C GLN A 62 8.04 -2.36 -4.58
N ALA A 63 7.69 -2.43 -5.86
CA ALA A 63 8.59 -2.01 -6.95
C ALA A 63 8.95 -0.51 -6.90
N ILE A 64 8.04 0.37 -6.48
CA ILE A 64 8.33 1.80 -6.28
C ILE A 64 9.40 1.99 -5.20
N MET A 65 9.31 1.24 -4.10
CA MET A 65 10.31 1.26 -3.04
C MET A 65 11.66 0.68 -3.50
N ASP A 66 11.62 -0.41 -4.28
CA ASP A 66 12.81 -1.14 -4.71
C ASP A 66 13.56 -0.47 -5.88
N ASN A 67 12.87 0.26 -6.77
CA ASN A 67 13.49 1.01 -7.89
C ASN A 67 14.51 2.08 -7.43
N LYS A 68 14.57 2.40 -6.12
CA LYS A 68 15.61 3.25 -5.53
C LYS A 68 16.77 2.47 -4.91
N GLN A 69 16.63 1.16 -4.65
CA GLN A 69 17.75 0.33 -4.20
C GLN A 69 18.78 0.12 -5.34
N ASP A 70 18.33 0.10 -6.59
CA ASP A 70 19.20 -0.09 -7.77
C ASP A 70 19.95 1.18 -8.23
N TYR A 71 19.76 2.33 -7.57
CA TYR A 71 20.49 3.57 -7.88
C TYR A 71 21.90 3.65 -7.24
N HIS A 72 22.43 2.54 -6.72
CA HIS A 72 23.76 2.46 -6.10
C HIS A 72 24.65 1.35 -6.67
#